data_AF-A0A0Q9KXB9-F1
#
_entry.id   AF-A0A0Q9KXB9-F1
#
_cell.length_a   1.000
_cell.length_b   1.000
_cell.length_c   1.000
_cell.angle_alpha   90.00
_cell.angle_beta   90.00
_cell.angle_gamma   90.00
#
_symmetry.space_group_name_H-M   'P 1'
#
loop_
_entity.id
_entity.type
_entity.pdbx_description
1 polymer ?
#
loop_
_entity_poly.entity_id
_entity_poly.type
_entity_poly.pdbx_seq_one_letter_code
_entity_poly.pdbx_strand_id
1 'polypeptide(L)' 'MTAGRFVGLVVGLLLATALLVWVVVSLVAVAYALNQRDGDAARLYAVFAVVGIALAALAGWVGSRVASARIARQ' A
#
# COMPACT_ATOMS: atom_id res chain seq x y z
N MET A 1 -25.02 4.16 10.26
CA MET A 1 -23.86 3.29 10.00
C MET A 1 -23.60 2.44 11.24
N THR A 2 -23.35 1.13 11.14
CA THR A 2 -22.97 0.32 12.30
C THR A 2 -21.54 0.67 12.75
N ALA A 3 -21.25 0.65 14.05
CA ALA A 3 -19.93 0.99 14.59
C ALA A 3 -18.78 0.21 13.91
N GLY A 4 -19.00 -1.08 13.61
CA GLY A 4 -18.03 -1.90 12.87
C GLY A 4 -17.71 -1.42 11.45
N ARG A 5 -18.66 -0.80 10.72
CA ARG A 5 -18.39 -0.22 9.39
C ARG A 5 -17.54 1.04 9.47
N PHE A 6 -17.76 1.86 10.50
CA PHE A 6 -16.96 3.06 10.71
C PHE A 6 -15.51 2.71 11.04
N VAL A 7 -15.31 1.81 12.02
CA VAL A 7 -13.97 1.33 12.38
C VAL A 7 -13.27 0.67 11.19
N GLY A 8 -13.98 -0.17 10.42
CA GLY A 8 -13.42 -0.79 9.21
C GLY A 8 -12.96 0.23 8.16
N LEU A 9 -13.73 1.30 7.94
CA LEU A 9 -13.35 2.38 7.02
C LEU A 9 -12.14 3.17 7.52
N VAL A 10 -12.11 3.51 8.82
CA VAL A 10 -10.98 4.23 9.42
C VAL A 10 -9.70 3.41 9.35
N VAL A 11 -9.76 2.12 9.74
CA VAL A 11 -8.61 1.22 9.67
C VAL A 11 -8.16 1.03 8.23
N GLY A 12 -9.09 0.83 7.28
CA GLY A 12 -8.77 0.71 5.86
C GLY A 12 -8.07 1.96 5.32
N LEU A 13 -8.55 3.15 5.68
CA LEU A 13 -7.93 4.42 5.31
C LEU A 13 -6.52 4.55 5.89
N LEU A 14 -6.34 4.26 7.19
CA LEU A 14 -5.03 4.32 7.84
C LEU A 14 -4.03 3.37 7.18
N LEU A 15 -4.44 2.14 6.87
CA LEU A 15 -3.60 1.17 6.18
C LEU A 15 -3.24 1.62 4.77
N ALA A 16 -4.21 2.17 4.02
CA ALA A 16 -3.96 2.70 2.68
C ALA A 16 -2.97 3.88 2.71
N THR A 17 -3.13 4.80 3.66
CA THR A 17 -2.22 5.92 3.86
C THR A 17 -0.82 5.44 4.26
N ALA A 18 -0.72 4.48 5.19
CA ALA A 18 0.56 3.92 5.61
C ALA A 18 1.30 3.24 4.45
N LEU A 19 0.58 2.48 3.61
CA LEU A 19 1.14 1.87 2.40
C LEU A 19 1.64 2.92 1.39
N LEU A 20 0.86 3.97 1.16
CA LEU A 20 1.27 5.08 0.29
C LEU A 20 2.56 5.76 0.79
N VAL A 21 2.61 6.09 2.08
CA VAL A 21 3.79 6.68 2.71
C VAL A 21 4.99 5.74 2.59
N TRP A 22 4.81 4.43 2.84
CA TRP A 22 5.88 3.45 2.71
C TRP A 22 6.45 3.43 1.28
N VAL A 23 5.60 3.35 0.26
CA VAL A 23 6.05 3.36 -1.15
C VAL A 23 6.82 4.64 -1.47
N VAL A 24 6.29 5.81 -1.08
CA VAL A 24 6.95 7.10 -1.33
C VAL A 24 8.31 7.18 -0.63
N VAL A 25 8.39 6.82 0.65
CA VAL A 25 9.65 6.82 1.41
C VAL A 25 10.67 5.87 0.79
N SER A 26 10.23 4.69 0.33
CA SER A 26 11.12 3.72 -0.32
C SER A 26 11.68 4.29 -1.63
N LEU A 27 10.87 4.95 -2.45
CA LEU A 27 11.34 5.59 -3.69
C LEU A 27 12.33 6.74 -3.41
N VAL A 28 12.08 7.55 -2.38
CA VAL A 28 13.01 8.60 -1.94
C VAL A 28 14.33 7.98 -1.47
N ALA A 29 14.27 6.88 -0.71
CA ALA A 29 15.45 6.16 -0.25
C ALA A 29 16.25 5.55 -1.41
N VAL A 30 15.58 5.02 -2.45
CA VAL A 30 16.24 4.59 -3.70
C VAL A 30 16.97 5.76 -4.34
N ALA A 31 16.30 6.89 -4.54
CA ALA A 31 16.90 8.07 -5.17
C ALA A 31 18.12 8.58 -4.39
N TYR A 32 18.02 8.59 -3.06
CA TYR A 32 19.12 8.96 -2.17
C TYR A 32 20.29 7.98 -2.26
N ALA A 33 20.03 6.67 -2.20
CA ALA A 33 21.08 5.65 -2.31
C ALA A 33 21.80 5.70 -3.67
N LEU A 34 21.05 5.90 -4.76
CA LEU A 34 21.62 6.10 -6.10
C LEU A 34 22.49 7.35 -6.16
N ASN A 35 22.07 8.46 -5.54
CA ASN A 35 22.87 9.68 -5.45
C ASN A 35 24.18 9.46 -4.67
N GLN A 36 24.17 8.59 -3.66
CA GLN A 36 25.35 8.19 -2.90
C GLN A 36 26.20 7.10 -3.57
N ARG A 37 25.80 6.64 -4.77
CA ARG A 37 26.41 5.50 -5.49
C ARG A 37 26.42 4.19 -4.69
N ASP A 38 25.51 4.04 -3.73
CA ASP A 38 25.32 2.81 -2.98
C ASP A 38 24.25 1.94 -3.69
N GLY A 39 24.74 1.10 -4.61
CA GLY A 39 23.88 0.25 -5.43
C GLY A 39 23.16 -0.86 -4.66
N ASP A 40 23.74 -1.32 -3.55
CA ASP A 40 23.15 -2.42 -2.77
C ASP A 40 21.98 -1.89 -1.93
N ALA A 41 22.16 -0.73 -1.29
CA ALA A 41 21.08 -0.02 -0.62
C ALA A 41 19.95 0.38 -1.60
N ALA A 42 20.30 0.88 -2.79
CA ALA A 42 19.32 1.24 -3.82
C ALA A 42 18.47 0.04 -4.26
N ARG A 43 19.09 -1.14 -4.45
CA ARG A 43 18.38 -2.36 -4.80
C ARG A 43 17.42 -2.80 -3.69
N LEU A 44 17.87 -2.71 -2.44
CA LEU A 44 17.07 -3.10 -1.28
C LEU A 44 15.83 -2.20 -1.11
N TYR A 45 15.98 -0.88 -1.25
CA TYR A 45 14.84 0.04 -1.23
C TYR A 45 13.92 -0.12 -2.44
N ALA A 46 14.45 -0.48 -3.61
CA ALA A 46 13.64 -0.75 -4.80
C ALA A 46 12.76 -1.99 -4.59
N VAL A 47 13.29 -3.05 -3.97
CA VAL A 47 12.50 -4.22 -3.57
C VAL A 47 11.38 -3.83 -2.59
N PHE A 48 11.67 -2.99 -1.59
CA PHE A 48 10.63 -2.52 -0.67
C PHE A 48 9.54 -1.71 -1.36
N ALA A 49 9.89 -0.85 -2.30
CA ALA A 49 8.90 -0.11 -3.10
C ALA A 49 7.98 -1.06 -3.89
N VAL A 50 8.57 -2.07 -4.55
CA VAL A 50 7.81 -3.08 -5.31
C VAL A 50 6.88 -3.89 -4.41
N VAL A 51 7.35 -4.31 -3.23
CA VAL A 51 6.53 -5.04 -2.26
C VAL A 51 5.36 -4.18 -1.77
N GLY A 52 5.62 -2.90 -1.46
CA GLY A 52 4.57 -1.96 -1.06
C GLY A 52 3.49 -1.80 -2.14
N ILE A 53 3.88 -1.66 -3.41
CA ILE A 53 2.96 -1.57 -4.55
C ILE A 53 2.14 -2.87 -4.69
N ALA A 54 2.79 -4.03 -4.57
CA ALA A 54 2.11 -5.33 -4.68
C ALA A 54 1.04 -5.50 -3.57
N LEU A 55 1.36 -5.10 -2.34
CA LEU A 55 0.40 -5.12 -1.22
C LEU A 55 -0.78 -4.16 -1.45
N ALA A 56 -0.51 -2.96 -1.97
CA ALA A 56 -1.57 -2.01 -2.31
C ALA A 56 -2.50 -2.55 -3.41
N ALA A 57 -1.94 -3.19 -4.45
CA ALA A 57 -2.72 -3.82 -5.51
C ALA A 57 -3.56 -4.99 -4.98
N LEU A 58 -3.00 -5.84 -4.11
CA LEU A 58 -3.71 -6.93 -3.48
C LEU A 58 -4.87 -6.42 -2.61
N ALA A 59 -4.63 -5.40 -1.79
CA ALA A 59 -5.66 -4.78 -0.95
C ALA A 59 -6.81 -4.20 -1.80
N GLY A 60 -6.48 -3.52 -2.91
CA GLY A 60 -7.46 -3.00 -3.87
C GLY A 60 -8.27 -4.12 -4.54
N TRP A 61 -7.62 -5.23 -4.90
CA TRP A 61 -8.29 -6.40 -5.49
C TRP A 61 -9.25 -7.08 -4.52
N VAL A 62 -8.84 -7.27 -3.25
CA VAL A 62 -9.73 -7.82 -2.22
C VAL A 62 -10.91 -6.88 -1.97
N GLY A 63 -10.65 -5.57 -1.90
CA GLY A 63 -11.70 -4.56 -1.74
C GLY A 63 -12.73 -4.58 -2.85
N SER A 64 -12.30 -4.69 -4.11
CA SER A 64 -13.21 -4.77 -5.26
C SER A 64 -14.03 -6.05 -5.26
N ARG A 65 -13.44 -7.20 -4.92
CA ARG A 65 -14.16 -8.48 -4.77
C ARG A 65 -15.26 -8.41 -3.71
N VAL A 66 -14.95 -7.83 -2.55
CA VAL A 66 -15.93 -7.65 -1.46
C VAL A 66 -17.06 -6.70 -1.89
N ALA A 67 -16.72 -5.61 -2.59
CA ALA A 67 -17.72 -4.68 -3.12
C ALA A 67 -18.65 -5.35 -4.13
N SER A 68 -18.11 -6.09 -5.11
CA SER A 68 -18.90 -6.82 -6.10
C SER A 68 -19.80 -7.89 -5.46
N ALA A 69 -19.28 -8.65 -4.48
CA ALA A 69 -20.07 -9.65 -3.76
C ALA A 69 -21.20 -9.04 -2.92
N ARG A 70 -21.05 -7.78 -2.48
CA ARG A 70 -22.08 -7.05 -1.76
C ARG A 70 -23.16 -6.53 -2.70
N ILE A 71 -22.79 -6.03 -3.89
CA ILE A 71 -23.74 -5.58 -4.92
C ILE A 71 -24.62 -6.74 -5.37
N ALA A 72 -24.05 -7.94 -5.57
CA ALA A 72 -24.82 -9.13 -5.99
C ALA A 72 -25.82 -9.66 -4.95
N ARG A 73 -25.77 -9.19 -3.69
CA ARG A 73 -26.73 -9.57 -2.63
C ARG A 73 -27.82 -8.52 -2.39
N GLN A 74 -27.71 -7.34 -3.02
CA GLN A 74 -28.72 -6.28 -2.97
C GLN A 74 -29.67 -6.41 -4.15
#